data_AF-A0A5P9WCF4-F1
#
_entry.id   AF-A0A5P9WCF4-F1
#
_cell.length_a   1.000
_cell.length_b   1.000
_cell.length_c   1.000
_cell.angle_alpha   90.00
_cell.angle_beta   90.00
_cell.angle_gamma   90.00
#
_symmetry.space_group_name_H-M   'P 1'
#
loop_
_entity.id
_entity.type
_entity.pdbx_description
1 polymer ?
#
loop_
_entity_poly.entity_id
_entity_poly.type
_entity_poly.pdbx_seq_one_letter_code
_entity_poly.pdbx_strand_id
1 'polypeptide(L)'
;MTNEHTAPVLFYFDKAETLREFEAFRVEASQITRPHQIPAQVEVWNVIGKRRFIDRQEVIAEFPNELYAQIFADMADKTAAHI
;
A
#
# COMPACT_ATOMS: atom_id res chain seq x y z
N MET A 1 3.35 -22.12 20.09
CA MET A 1 3.87 -21.84 18.74
C MET A 1 2.74 -21.20 17.95
N THR A 2 2.61 -19.88 18.02
CA THR A 2 1.64 -19.14 17.21
C THR A 2 2.23 -18.99 15.82
N ASN A 3 1.66 -19.69 14.83
CA ASN A 3 1.89 -19.32 13.44
C ASN A 3 1.29 -17.92 13.27
N GLU A 4 2.11 -16.89 13.42
CA GLU A 4 1.76 -15.54 12.98
C GLU A 4 1.63 -15.60 11.46
N HIS A 5 0.41 -15.88 10.98
CA HIS A 5 0.04 -15.59 9.60
C HIS A 5 0.10 -14.07 9.43
N THR A 6 1.29 -13.57 9.13
CA THR A 6 1.51 -12.17 8.75
C THR A 6 0.64 -11.93 7.53
N ALA A 7 -0.27 -10.96 7.59
CA ALA A 7 -1.12 -10.64 6.45
C ALA A 7 -0.20 -10.37 5.23
N PRO A 8 -0.55 -10.89 4.04
CA PRO A 8 0.32 -10.74 2.88
C PRO A 8 0.45 -9.27 2.50
N VAL A 9 1.60 -8.88 1.97
CA VAL A 9 1.74 -7.61 1.25
C VAL A 9 0.96 -7.74 -0.06
N LEU A 10 0.10 -6.78 -0.36
CA LEU A 10 -0.64 -6.73 -1.61
C LEU A 10 -0.20 -5.52 -2.43
N PHE A 11 0.01 -5.72 -3.73
CA PHE A 11 0.23 -4.65 -4.71
C PHE A 11 -0.95 -4.63 -5.69
N TYR A 12 -1.51 -3.46 -5.93
CA TYR A 12 -2.65 -3.28 -6.84
C TYR A 12 -2.22 -2.81 -8.23
N PHE A 13 -0.95 -3.02 -8.57
CA PHE A 13 -0.33 -2.75 -9.86
C PHE A 13 0.68 -3.87 -10.18
N ASP A 14 1.01 -4.04 -11.46
CA ASP A 14 1.85 -5.14 -11.95
C ASP A 14 3.27 -4.70 -12.37
N LYS A 15 3.51 -3.39 -12.54
CA LYS A 15 4.74 -2.82 -13.08
C LYS A 15 5.15 -1.51 -12.40
N ALA A 16 6.44 -1.30 -12.18
CA ALA A 16 6.96 -0.09 -11.54
C ALA A 16 6.66 1.18 -12.35
N GLU A 17 6.56 1.08 -13.68
CA GLU A 17 6.23 2.19 -14.57
C GLU A 17 4.86 2.80 -14.29
N THR A 18 3.92 2.04 -13.71
CA THR A 18 2.60 2.54 -13.28
C THR A 18 2.72 3.65 -12.23
N LEU A 19 3.82 3.71 -11.47
CA LEU A 19 4.04 4.74 -10.46
C LEU A 19 4.18 6.15 -11.06
N ARG A 20 4.54 6.28 -12.36
CA ARG A 20 4.57 7.58 -13.06
C ARG A 20 3.20 8.28 -13.11
N GLU A 21 2.12 7.52 -12.99
CA GLU A 21 0.74 8.05 -13.04
C GLU A 21 0.38 8.88 -11.80
N PHE A 22 1.20 8.77 -10.75
CA PHE A 22 0.99 9.41 -9.46
C PHE A 22 1.95 10.59 -9.24
N GLU A 23 1.52 11.52 -8.40
CA GLU A 23 2.28 12.73 -8.05
C GLU A 23 2.64 12.84 -6.56
N ALA A 24 2.01 12.01 -5.71
CA ALA A 24 2.29 11.94 -4.28
C ALA A 24 1.84 10.60 -3.72
N PHE A 25 2.54 10.11 -2.70
CA PHE A 25 2.16 8.93 -1.93
C PHE A 25 2.02 9.25 -0.45
N ARG A 26 1.12 8.53 0.24
CA ARG A 26 0.95 8.62 1.70
C ARG A 26 0.53 7.29 2.29
N VAL A 27 0.79 7.11 3.58
CA VAL A 27 0.40 5.90 4.32
C VAL A 27 -0.80 6.21 5.21
N GLU A 28 -1.80 5.32 5.20
CA GLU A 28 -2.95 5.39 6.10
C GLU A 28 -3.24 4.02 6.73
N ALA A 29 -3.54 4.01 8.03
CA ALA A 29 -4.04 2.82 8.71
C ALA A 29 -5.48 2.52 8.30
N SER A 30 -5.82 1.24 8.17
CA SER A 30 -7.17 0.79 7.87
C SER A 30 -7.49 -0.51 8.60
N GLN A 31 -8.75 -0.66 9.00
CA GLN A 31 -9.28 -1.90 9.54
C GLN A 31 -10.03 -2.62 8.43
N ILE A 32 -9.46 -3.71 7.92
CA ILE A 32 -10.08 -4.49 6.85
C ILE A 32 -10.67 -5.79 7.38
N THR A 33 -11.80 -6.18 6.79
CA THR A 33 -12.38 -7.50 7.07
C THR A 33 -11.84 -8.51 6.06
N ARG A 34 -11.05 -9.48 6.53
CA ARG A 34 -10.60 -10.65 5.76
C ARG A 34 -11.41 -11.87 6.21
N PRO A 35 -12.46 -12.28 5.46
CA PRO A 35 -13.41 -13.31 5.90
C PRO A 35 -12.81 -14.71 6.08
N HIS A 36 -11.58 -14.93 5.61
CA HIS A 36 -10.85 -16.20 5.72
C HIS A 36 -9.67 -16.15 6.71
N GLN A 37 -9.54 -15.06 7.48
CA GLN A 37 -8.49 -14.89 8.49
C GLN A 37 -9.11 -14.82 9.89
N ILE A 38 -8.38 -15.29 10.91
CA ILE A 38 -8.78 -15.17 12.32
C ILE A 38 -7.64 -14.41 13.04
N PRO A 39 -7.90 -13.22 13.63
CA PRO A 39 -9.16 -12.49 13.63
C PRO A 39 -9.56 -12.01 12.22
N ALA A 40 -10.88 -11.92 11.98
CA ALA A 40 -11.43 -11.51 10.68
C ALA A 40 -11.22 -10.02 10.40
N GLN A 41 -11.08 -9.20 11.44
CA GLN A 41 -10.65 -7.81 11.31
C GLN A 41 -9.15 -7.73 11.56
N VAL A 42 -8.44 -7.13 10.61
CA VAL A 42 -7.00 -6.97 10.66
C VAL A 42 -6.67 -5.51 10.36
N GLU A 43 -5.79 -4.94 11.18
CA GLU A 43 -5.20 -3.63 10.90
C GLU A 43 -4.14 -3.78 9.81
N VAL A 44 -4.22 -2.91 8.80
CA VAL A 44 -3.30 -2.87 7.68
C VAL A 44 -2.93 -1.43 7.37
N TRP A 45 -1.79 -1.27 6.71
CA TRP A 45 -1.21 0.01 6.33
C TRP A 45 -1.29 0.14 4.82
N ASN A 46 -2.20 0.98 4.34
CA ASN A 46 -2.42 1.26 2.94
C ASN A 46 -1.47 2.35 2.46
N VAL A 47 -0.82 2.11 1.33
CA VAL A 47 -0.12 3.15 0.58
C VAL A 47 -1.08 3.69 -0.46
N ILE A 48 -1.38 4.98 -0.35
CA ILE A 48 -2.32 5.69 -1.20
C ILE A 48 -1.54 6.56 -2.17
N GLY A 49 -1.79 6.37 -3.46
CA GLY A 49 -1.26 7.24 -4.52
C GLY A 49 -2.29 8.28 -4.95
N LYS A 50 -1.87 9.54 -5.11
CA LYS A 50 -2.64 10.60 -5.76
C LYS A 50 -2.27 10.69 -7.24
N ARG A 51 -3.24 10.59 -8.15
CA ARG A 51 -2.99 10.67 -9.60
C ARG A 51 -2.62 12.10 -10.03
N ARG A 52 -1.70 12.23 -10.99
CA ARG A 52 -1.09 13.51 -11.41
C ARG A 52 -2.04 14.47 -12.16
N PHE A 53 -3.02 13.94 -12.89
CA PHE A 53 -3.86 14.74 -13.79
C PHE A 53 -5.36 14.67 -13.47
N ILE A 54 -5.72 13.94 -12.42
CA ILE A 54 -7.10 13.83 -11.95
C ILE A 54 -7.09 13.88 -10.43
N ASP A 55 -8.11 14.50 -9.83
CA ASP A 55 -8.25 14.54 -8.37
C ASP A 55 -8.81 13.20 -7.84
N ARG A 56 -8.02 12.14 -8.02
CA ARG A 56 -8.34 10.79 -7.59
C ARG A 56 -7.18 10.21 -6.81
N GLN A 57 -7.52 9.59 -5.69
CA GLN A 57 -6.62 8.83 -4.85
C GLN A 57 -7.04 7.36 -4.87
N GLU A 58 -6.08 6.45 -4.81
CA GLU A 58 -6.36 5.02 -4.71
C GLU A 58 -5.27 4.29 -3.94
N VAL A 59 -5.65 3.16 -3.34
CA VAL A 59 -4.71 2.26 -2.67
C VAL A 59 -3.89 1.54 -3.73
N ILE A 60 -2.58 1.69 -3.68
CA ILE A 60 -1.64 1.06 -4.61
C ILE A 60 -0.93 -0.15 -3.99
N ALA A 61 -0.84 -0.18 -2.66
CA ALA A 61 -0.28 -1.30 -1.92
C ALA A 61 -0.84 -1.37 -0.51
N GLU A 62 -0.79 -2.55 0.10
CA GLU A 62 -1.21 -2.82 1.47
C GLU A 62 -0.12 -3.61 2.19
N PHE A 63 0.21 -3.22 3.42
CA PHE A 63 1.22 -3.86 4.25
C PHE A 63 0.68 -4.22 5.65
N PRO A 64 1.14 -5.33 6.25
CA PRO A 64 0.87 -5.63 7.65
C PRO A 64 1.66 -4.74 8.64
N ASN A 65 2.66 -3.99 8.15
CA ASN A 65 3.59 -3.23 8.97
C ASN A 65 3.74 -1.79 8.46
N GLU A 66 3.58 -0.82 9.36
CA GLU A 66 3.63 0.62 9.06
C GLU A 66 4.97 1.05 8.45
N LEU A 67 6.08 0.64 9.07
CA LEU A 67 7.42 1.02 8.64
C LEU A 67 7.68 0.55 7.20
N TYR A 68 7.21 -0.65 6.85
CA TYR A 68 7.38 -1.18 5.49
C TYR A 68 6.51 -0.45 4.47
N ALA A 69 5.27 -0.08 4.85
CA ALA A 69 4.44 0.79 4.01
C ALA A 69 5.11 2.15 3.78
N GLN A 70 5.71 2.74 4.82
CA GLN A 70 6.38 4.03 4.72
C GLN A 70 7.63 3.96 3.84
N ILE A 71 8.47 2.94 4.02
CA ILE A 71 9.64 2.72 3.15
C ILE A 71 9.19 2.54 1.70
N PHE A 72 8.11 1.80 1.45
CA PHE A 72 7.57 1.65 0.09
C PHE A 72 7.06 2.96 -0.49
N ALA A 73 6.32 3.78 0.28
CA ALA A 73 5.88 5.10 -0.16
C ALA A 73 7.06 5.99 -0.56
N ASP A 74 8.12 6.03 0.26
CA ASP A 74 9.33 6.80 -0.02
C ASP A 74 10.05 6.31 -1.30
N MET A 75 10.09 4.99 -1.52
CA MET A 75 10.62 4.41 -2.76
C MET A 75 9.75 4.75 -3.96
N ALA A 76 8.43 4.74 -3.80
CA ALA A 76 7.48 5.08 -4.86
C ALA A 76 7.62 6.54 -5.28
N ASP A 77 7.75 7.47 -4.33
CA ASP A 77 8.01 8.90 -4.60
C ASP A 77 9.28 9.08 -5.42
N LYS A 78 10.38 8.44 -5.01
CA LYS A 78 11.65 8.50 -5.76
C LYS A 78 11.54 7.88 -7.15
N THR A 79 10.84 6.75 -7.25
CA THR A 79 10.68 6.02 -8.51
C THR A 79 9.85 6.80 -9.51
N ALA A 80 8.70 7.36 -9.08
CA ALA A 80 7.83 8.17 -9.90
C ALA A 80 8.52 9.44 -10.45
N ALA A 81 9.56 9.94 -9.76
CA ALA A 81 10.34 11.08 -10.21
C ALA A 81 11.46 10.76 -11.22
N HIS A 82 11.90 9.49 -11.30
CA HIS A 82 13.08 9.09 -12.10
C HIS A 82 12.77 8.12 -13.23
N ILE A 83 11.62 7.47 -13.19
CA ILE A 83 11.10 6.68 -14.31
C ILE A 83 10.47 7.69 -15.25
#